data_AF-A0A966MTD0-F1
#
_entry.id   AF-A0A966MTD0-F1
#
_cell.length_a   1.000
_cell.length_b   1.000
_cell.length_c   1.000
_cell.angle_alpha   90.00
_cell.angle_beta   90.00
_cell.angle_gamma   90.00
#
_symmetry.space_group_name_H-M   'P 1'
#
loop_
_entity.id
_entity.type
_entity.pdbx_description
1 polymer ?
#
loop_
_entity_poly.entity_id
_entity_poly.type
_entity_poly.pdbx_seq_one_letter_code
_entity_poly.pdbx_strand_id
1 'polypeptide(L)' 'GSGVTLEIASGNVKVPDLIGKSDIEARTLLTQAGFLVKTVEAFDANQPLGVVIAQAPTAGETKIIGSSVTITINKAPTNG' A
#
# COMPACT_ATOMS: atom_id res chain seq x y z
N GLY A 1 -8.45 -15.95 -37.03
CA GLY A 1 -7.56 -15.35 -36.03
C GLY A 1 -8.04 -15.78 -34.67
N SER A 2 -7.24 -16.56 -33.95
CA SER A 2 -7.59 -17.03 -32.62
C SER A 2 -7.60 -15.84 -31.68
N GLY A 3 -8.79 -15.42 -31.26
CA GLY A 3 -8.92 -14.47 -30.16
C GLY A 3 -8.31 -15.13 -28.93
N VAL A 4 -7.18 -14.59 -28.48
CA VAL A 4 -6.65 -14.94 -27.17
C VAL A 4 -7.64 -14.42 -26.15
N THR A 5 -8.56 -15.27 -25.71
CA THR A 5 -9.38 -15.01 -24.53
C THR A 5 -8.43 -15.08 -23.36
N LEU A 6 -7.77 -13.95 -23.09
CA LEU A 6 -6.88 -13.82 -21.96
C LEU A 6 -7.77 -13.76 -20.73
N GLU A 7 -8.01 -14.92 -20.14
CA GLU A 7 -8.58 -15.09 -18.83
C GLU A 7 -7.58 -14.57 -17.79
N ILE A 8 -7.25 -13.28 -17.82
CA ILE A 8 -6.67 -12.62 -16.67
C ILE A 8 -7.83 -12.46 -15.71
N ALA A 9 -7.92 -13.34 -14.71
CA ALA A 9 -8.84 -13.29 -13.59
C ALA A 9 -9.07 -11.85 -13.10
N SER A 10 -10.07 -11.16 -13.65
CA SER A 10 -10.60 -9.82 -13.30
C SER A 10 -9.63 -8.65 -13.07
N GLY A 11 -8.31 -8.80 -13.18
CA GLY A 11 -7.32 -7.75 -12.89
C GLY A 11 -7.42 -7.17 -11.48
N ASN A 12 -8.13 -7.83 -10.57
CA ASN A 12 -8.50 -7.32 -9.26
C ASN A 12 -7.67 -8.00 -8.17
N VAL A 13 -6.97 -7.20 -7.38
CA VAL A 13 -6.17 -7.63 -6.24
C VAL A 13 -6.71 -6.95 -4.98
N LYS A 14 -6.66 -7.68 -3.86
CA LYS A 14 -7.08 -7.16 -2.56
C LYS A 14 -5.94 -6.34 -1.96
N VAL A 15 -6.24 -5.13 -1.49
CA VAL A 15 -5.26 -4.27 -0.82
C VAL A 15 -4.84 -4.95 0.49
N PRO A 16 -3.55 -5.21 0.72
CA PRO A 16 -3.07 -5.80 1.95
C PRO A 16 -3.29 -4.86 3.15
N ASP A 17 -3.30 -5.43 4.35
CA ASP A 17 -3.29 -4.65 5.58
C ASP A 17 -1.85 -4.23 5.91
N LEU A 18 -1.66 -2.91 5.92
CA LEU A 18 -0.38 -2.25 6.06
C LEU A 18 -0.28 -1.52 7.40
N ILE A 19 -1.39 -1.30 8.11
CA ILE A 19 -1.39 -0.56 9.36
C ILE A 19 -0.52 -1.30 10.40
N GLY A 20 0.36 -0.57 11.08
CA GLY A 20 1.31 -1.12 12.05
C GLY A 20 2.53 -1.81 11.43
N LYS A 21 2.60 -1.94 10.10
CA LYS A 21 3.77 -2.49 9.38
C LYS A 21 4.85 -1.44 9.23
N SER A 22 6.11 -1.86 9.06
CA SER A 22 7.18 -0.93 8.69
C SER A 22 6.99 -0.40 7.26
N ASP A 23 7.52 0.79 6.96
CA ASP A 23 7.54 1.35 5.60
C ASP A 23 8.05 0.34 4.56
N ILE A 24 9.15 -0.35 4.88
CA ILE A 24 9.78 -1.33 4.00
C ILE A 24 8.84 -2.51 3.77
N GLU A 25 8.29 -3.10 4.84
CA GLU A 25 7.39 -4.24 4.73
C GLU A 25 6.12 -3.88 3.95
N ALA A 26 5.58 -2.69 4.17
CA ALA A 26 4.39 -2.21 3.48
C ALA A 26 4.62 -2.01 1.97
N ARG A 27 5.77 -1.40 1.60
CA ARG A 27 6.17 -1.25 0.19
C ARG A 27 6.33 -2.61 -0.48
N THR A 28 6.98 -3.55 0.20
CA THR A 28 7.22 -4.90 -0.31
C THR A 28 5.91 -5.66 -0.50
N LEU A 29 4.95 -5.57 0.42
CA LEU A 29 3.63 -6.20 0.28
C LEU A 29 2.85 -5.62 -0.89
N LEU A 30 2.82 -4.29 -1.02
CA LEU A 30 2.13 -3.62 -2.12
C LEU A 30 2.75 -3.94 -3.47
N THR A 31 4.07 -3.95 -3.56
CA THR A 31 4.80 -4.25 -4.81
C THR A 31 4.58 -5.70 -5.23
N GLN A 32 4.62 -6.65 -4.29
CA GLN A 32 4.30 -8.06 -4.54
C GLN A 32 2.84 -8.26 -4.97
N ALA A 33 1.92 -7.47 -4.43
CA ALA A 33 0.52 -7.44 -4.86
C ALA A 33 0.31 -6.74 -6.21
N GLY A 34 1.35 -6.12 -6.78
CA GLY A 34 1.28 -5.40 -8.05
C GLY A 34 0.65 -4.01 -7.96
N PHE A 35 0.66 -3.38 -6.78
CA PHE A 35 0.22 -2.01 -6.58
C PHE A 35 1.38 -1.01 -6.67
N LEU A 36 1.07 0.20 -7.14
CA LEU A 36 1.97 1.33 -7.06
C LEU A 36 1.94 1.90 -5.63
N VAL A 37 3.11 2.19 -5.06
CA VAL A 37 3.19 2.70 -3.69
C VAL A 37 3.34 4.21 -3.69
N LYS A 38 2.46 4.90 -2.97
CA LYS A 38 2.63 6.32 -2.62
C LYS A 38 2.89 6.40 -1.12
N THR A 39 3.90 7.16 -0.73
CA THR A 39 4.24 7.31 0.69
C THR A 39 4.04 8.75 1.10
N VAL A 40 3.36 8.94 2.23
CA VAL A 40 3.18 10.21 2.91
C VAL A 40 3.80 10.08 4.29
N GLU A 41 4.41 11.13 4.80
CA GLU A 41 4.96 11.17 6.14
C GLU A 41 4.05 12.01 7.01
N ALA A 42 3.72 11.51 8.20
CA ALA A 42 3.01 12.25 9.23
C ALA A 42 3.59 11.91 10.60
N PHE A 43 3.31 12.71 11.62
CA PHE A 43 3.79 12.45 12.96
C PHE A 43 2.62 12.19 13.90
N ASP A 44 2.67 11.05 14.58
CA ASP A 44 1.73 10.67 15.62
C ASP A 44 2.51 10.20 16.85
N ALA A 45 2.40 10.94 17.95
CA ALA A 45 3.08 10.63 19.20
C ALA A 45 2.51 9.39 19.91
N ASN A 46 1.33 8.91 19.51
CA ASN A 46 0.68 7.73 20.10
C ASN A 46 1.09 6.43 19.41
N GLN A 47 1.80 6.50 18.29
CA GLN A 47 2.19 5.34 17.50
C GLN A 47 3.72 5.21 17.40
N PRO A 48 4.26 4.00 17.19
CA PRO A 48 5.68 3.81 16.97
C PRO A 48 6.17 4.59 15.74
N LEU A 49 7.42 5.06 15.77
CA LEU A 49 8.04 5.66 14.58
C LEU A 49 8.45 4.59 13.57
N GLY A 50 8.39 4.93 12.28
CA GLY A 50 8.75 4.05 11.17
C GLY A 50 7.65 3.07 10.76
N VAL A 51 6.47 3.14 11.37
CA VAL A 51 5.32 2.28 11.02
C VAL A 51 4.27 3.04 10.22
N VAL A 52 3.49 2.31 9.43
CA VAL A 52 2.32 2.85 8.73
C VAL A 52 1.22 3.10 9.75
N ILE A 53 0.72 4.32 9.78
CA ILE A 53 -0.37 4.75 10.66
C ILE A 53 -1.68 4.98 9.94
N ALA A 54 -1.63 5.12 8.61
CA ALA A 54 -2.80 5.15 7.76
C ALA A 54 -2.49 4.56 6.39
N GLN A 55 -3.51 4.05 5.72
CA GLN A 55 -3.44 3.65 4.32
C GLN A 55 -4.72 4.03 3.60
N ALA A 56 -4.61 4.32 2.30
CA ALA A 56 -5.72 4.58 1.42
C ALA A 56 -5.40 4.01 0.03
N PRO A 57 -6.19 3.07 -0.52
CA PRO A 57 -7.45 2.55 -0.01
C PRO A 57 -7.31 1.65 1.23
N THR A 58 -8.43 1.38 1.90
CA THR A 58 -8.43 0.61 3.14
C THR A 58 -8.04 -0.85 2.91
N ALA A 59 -7.50 -1.48 3.96
CA ALA A 59 -7.14 -2.88 3.92
C ALA A 59 -8.36 -3.74 3.53
N GLY A 60 -8.13 -4.66 2.62
CA GLY A 60 -9.14 -5.57 2.14
C GLY A 60 -10.06 -5.05 1.04
N GLU A 61 -9.89 -3.80 0.61
CA GLU A 61 -10.56 -3.27 -0.56
C GLU A 61 -10.00 -3.91 -1.84
N THR A 62 -10.87 -4.19 -2.81
CA THR A 62 -10.45 -4.75 -4.08
C THR A 62 -10.12 -3.63 -5.07
N LYS A 63 -8.88 -3.58 -5.53
CA LYS A 63 -8.42 -2.62 -6.54
C LYS A 63 -7.87 -3.32 -7.77
N ILE A 64 -7.80 -2.60 -8.88
CA ILE A 64 -7.15 -3.13 -10.07
C ILE A 64 -5.63 -3.16 -9.87
N ILE A 65 -4.97 -4.19 -10.37
CA ILE A 65 -3.51 -4.25 -10.40
C ILE A 65 -2.96 -3.00 -11.12
N GLY A 66 -1.85 -2.45 -10.64
CA GLY A 66 -1.32 -1.16 -11.09
C GLY A 66 -2.00 0.07 -10.47
N SER A 67 -3.02 -0.10 -9.62
CA SER A 67 -3.57 1.02 -8.83
C SER A 67 -2.54 1.54 -7.83
N SER A 68 -2.63 2.83 -7.49
CA SER A 68 -1.81 3.42 -6.43
C SER A 68 -2.45 3.27 -5.06
N VAL A 69 -1.69 2.75 -4.10
CA VAL A 69 -2.02 2.74 -2.68
C VAL A 69 -1.13 3.71 -1.95
N THR A 70 -1.75 4.64 -1.22
CA THR A 70 -1.08 5.62 -0.38
C THR A 70 -0.93 5.05 1.03
N ILE A 71 0.29 5.07 1.57
CA ILE A 71 0.60 4.73 2.96
C ILE A 71 1.14 5.97 3.66
N THR A 72 0.66 6.21 4.88
CA THR A 72 1.14 7.28 5.75
C THR A 72 2.05 6.65 6.80
N ILE A 73 3.32 7.02 6.78
CA ILE A 73 4.34 6.55 7.72
C ILE A 73 4.46 7.53 8.86
N ASN A 74 4.44 7.02 10.09
CA ASN A 74 4.77 7.80 11.26
C ASN A 74 6.25 8.10 11.28
N LYS A 75 6.59 9.36 11.07
CA LYS A 75 7.97 9.83 11.10
C LYS A 75 8.01 11.08 11.94
N ALA A 76 8.94 11.11 12.88
CA ALA A 76 9.18 12.31 13.67
C ALA A 76 9.58 13.46 12.72
N PRO A 77 9.08 14.68 12.95
CA PRO A 77 9.58 15.84 12.22
C PRO A 77 11.08 15.92 12.51
N THR A 78 11.89 15.77 11.47
CA THR A 78 13.32 16.02 11.55
C THR A 78 13.48 17.52 11.79
N ASN A 79 13.64 17.93 13.05
CA ASN A 79 14.14 19.25 13.40
C ASN A 79 15.60 19.29 12.93
N GLY A 80 15.79 19.73 11.69
CA GLY A 80 17.10 20.12 11.16
C GLY A 80 17.52 21.47 11.70
#